data_AF-A0A3N5ID22-F1
#
_entry.id   AF-A0A3N5ID22-F1
#
_cell.length_a   1.000
_cell.length_b   1.000
_cell.length_c   1.000
_cell.angle_alpha   90.00
_cell.angle_beta   90.00
_cell.angle_gamma   90.00
#
_symmetry.space_group_name_H-M   'P 1'
#
loop_
_entity.id
_entity.type
_entity.pdbx_description
1 polymer ?
#
loop_
_entity_poly.entity_id
_entity_poly.type
_entity_poly.pdbx_seq_one_letter_code
_entity_poly.pdbx_strand_id
1 'polypeptide(L)'
;MIRTTPEELYLHLMKQCLTRMLWREKYRPITSSVSGWRKLVVEPLQSLLRLMQWEVVRVEPDRAEARGEGRDWPLEAETMVGLKRLDNLQHCVTSVIRDGVPGDLIETGVWRGGSSILMRAVLKAYGDCSRTVWLADSFRGLPPPDPAHYPVDDGDTLWRYKELAVPIEEVKANFSR
;
A
#
# COMPACT_ATOMS: atom_id res chain seq x y z
N MET A 1 -12.25 28.89 -11.64
CA MET A 1 -12.49 27.44 -11.84
C MET A 1 -11.19 26.82 -12.30
N ILE A 2 -10.54 26.03 -11.44
CA ILE A 2 -9.37 25.24 -11.86
C ILE A 2 -9.89 24.24 -12.90
N ARG A 3 -9.38 24.29 -14.13
CA ARG A 3 -9.73 23.32 -15.16
C ARG A 3 -9.02 22.01 -14.80
N THR A 4 -9.77 21.00 -14.40
CA THR A 4 -9.23 19.65 -14.19
C THR A 4 -8.81 19.08 -15.53
N THR A 5 -7.55 18.68 -15.67
CA THR A 5 -7.03 18.06 -16.90
C THR A 5 -7.29 16.55 -16.89
N PRO A 6 -7.23 15.86 -18.05
CA PRO A 6 -7.34 14.40 -18.10
C PRO A 6 -6.29 13.68 -17.22
N GLU A 7 -5.07 14.23 -17.14
CA GLU A 7 -3.99 13.71 -16.31
C GLU A 7 -4.37 13.77 -14.83
N GLU A 8 -4.93 14.91 -14.37
CA GLU A 8 -5.38 15.08 -12.99
C GLU A 8 -6.55 14.15 -12.64
N LEU A 9 -7.49 13.91 -13.58
CA LEU A 9 -8.57 12.94 -13.39
C LEU A 9 -8.03 11.51 -13.26
N TYR A 10 -7.09 11.13 -14.13
CA TYR A 10 -6.43 9.83 -14.08
C TYR A 10 -5.68 9.64 -12.75
N LEU A 11 -4.84 10.59 -12.36
CA LEU A 11 -4.05 10.50 -11.13
C LEU A 11 -4.92 10.52 -9.87
N HIS A 12 -6.02 11.27 -9.87
CA HIS A 12 -7.01 11.21 -8.79
C HIS A 12 -7.60 9.80 -8.65
N LEU A 13 -8.07 9.21 -9.75
CA LEU A 13 -8.61 7.85 -9.75
C LEU A 13 -7.56 6.82 -9.30
N MET A 14 -6.33 6.93 -9.80
CA MET A 14 -5.22 6.06 -9.43
C MET A 14 -4.97 6.07 -7.92
N LYS A 15 -4.92 7.26 -7.29
CA LYS A 15 -4.76 7.36 -5.83
C LYS A 15 -5.89 6.65 -5.09
N GLN A 16 -7.14 6.82 -5.52
CA GLN A 16 -8.28 6.15 -4.88
C GLN A 16 -8.25 4.63 -5.07
N CYS A 17 -7.79 4.13 -6.22
CA CYS A 17 -7.57 2.70 -6.46
C CYS A 17 -6.51 2.14 -5.50
N LEU A 18 -5.33 2.76 -5.48
CA LEU A 18 -4.17 2.32 -4.71
C LEU A 18 -4.41 2.31 -3.20
N THR A 19 -5.30 3.17 -2.71
CA THR A 19 -5.72 3.21 -1.29
C THR A 19 -7.01 2.44 -1.02
N ARG A 20 -7.63 1.80 -2.03
CA ARG A 20 -8.96 1.16 -1.95
C ARG A 20 -10.04 2.07 -1.35
N MET A 21 -10.02 3.34 -1.71
CA MET A 21 -11.03 4.32 -1.28
C MET A 21 -12.29 4.26 -2.15
N LEU A 22 -12.17 3.80 -3.41
CA LEU A 22 -13.31 3.51 -4.29
C LEU A 22 -14.13 2.33 -3.77
N TRP A 23 -13.43 1.26 -3.38
CA TRP A 23 -14.02 0.03 -2.87
C TRP A 23 -13.65 -0.12 -1.41
N ARG A 24 -14.49 0.43 -0.54
CA ARG A 24 -14.28 0.32 0.91
C ARG A 24 -14.17 -1.16 1.29
N GLU A 25 -13.11 -1.50 2.01
CA GLU A 25 -12.92 -2.81 2.64
C GLU A 25 -14.00 -3.00 3.71
N LYS A 26 -15.17 -3.52 3.31
CA LYS A 26 -16.32 -3.70 4.21
C LYS A 26 -16.25 -4.96 5.06
N TYR A 27 -15.50 -5.95 4.57
CA TYR A 27 -15.53 -7.30 5.08
C TYR A 27 -14.12 -7.82 5.30
N ARG A 28 -13.89 -8.44 6.45
CA ARG A 28 -12.62 -9.10 6.77
C ARG A 28 -12.87 -10.57 7.10
N PRO A 29 -12.13 -11.53 6.52
CA PRO A 29 -12.29 -12.93 6.87
C PRO A 29 -12.12 -13.13 8.37
N ILE A 30 -13.04 -13.85 9.01
CA ILE A 30 -13.02 -14.03 10.47
C ILE A 30 -11.72 -14.70 10.95
N THR A 31 -11.09 -15.52 10.11
CA THR A 31 -9.78 -16.18 10.34
C THR A 31 -8.65 -15.19 10.59
N SER A 32 -8.68 -14.01 9.96
CA SER A 32 -7.71 -12.93 10.19
C SER A 32 -7.94 -12.17 11.51
N SER A 33 -9.09 -12.38 12.16
CA SER A 33 -9.53 -11.65 13.36
C SER A 33 -9.50 -12.49 14.64
N VAL A 34 -9.16 -13.78 14.56
CA VAL A 34 -9.16 -14.70 15.71
C VAL A 34 -7.76 -15.21 16.03
N SER A 35 -7.46 -15.34 17.32
CA SER A 35 -6.18 -15.84 17.84
C SER A 35 -6.39 -16.99 18.83
N GLY A 36 -5.31 -17.74 19.11
CA GLY A 36 -5.30 -18.83 20.09
C GLY A 36 -6.23 -19.99 19.72
N TRP A 37 -6.94 -20.53 20.71
CA TRP A 37 -7.80 -21.71 20.55
C TRP A 37 -8.97 -21.50 19.56
N ARG A 38 -9.46 -20.26 19.43
CA ARG A 38 -10.54 -19.95 18.48
C ARG A 38 -10.09 -20.14 17.04
N LYS A 39 -8.82 -19.86 16.73
CA LYS A 39 -8.25 -20.05 15.39
C LYS A 39 -8.29 -21.52 14.98
N LEU A 40 -7.96 -22.44 15.90
CA LEU A 40 -8.00 -23.89 15.68
C LEU A 40 -9.40 -24.42 15.33
N VAL A 41 -10.46 -23.74 15.77
CA VAL A 41 -11.85 -24.11 15.46
C VAL A 41 -12.35 -23.43 14.19
N VAL A 42 -12.03 -22.14 14.04
CA VAL A 42 -12.56 -21.29 12.96
C VAL A 42 -11.91 -21.60 11.61
N GLU A 43 -10.61 -21.94 11.57
CA GLU A 43 -9.93 -22.26 10.31
C GLU A 43 -10.51 -23.50 9.60
N PRO A 44 -10.66 -24.68 10.25
CA PRO A 44 -11.27 -25.85 9.60
C PRO A 44 -12.71 -25.60 9.14
N LEU A 45 -13.50 -24.89 9.95
CA LEU A 45 -14.88 -24.52 9.60
C LEU A 45 -14.89 -23.63 8.35
N GLN A 46 -14.06 -22.60 8.30
CA GLN A 46 -13.95 -21.71 7.14
C GLN A 46 -13.47 -22.47 5.90
N SER A 47 -12.53 -23.41 6.03
CA SER A 47 -12.08 -24.26 4.93
C SER A 47 -13.21 -25.11 4.35
N LEU A 48 -14.07 -25.69 5.20
CA LEU A 48 -15.25 -26.42 4.75
C LEU A 48 -16.25 -25.51 4.04
N LEU A 49 -16.51 -24.32 4.58
CA LEU A 49 -17.42 -23.34 3.97
C LEU A 49 -16.91 -22.88 2.60
N ARG A 50 -15.59 -22.71 2.43
CA ARG A 50 -14.98 -22.34 1.14
C ARG A 50 -15.19 -23.40 0.06
N LEU A 51 -15.28 -24.68 0.42
CA LEU A 51 -15.66 -25.74 -0.53
C LEU A 51 -17.09 -25.54 -1.07
N MET A 52 -17.96 -24.90 -0.28
CA MET A 52 -19.32 -24.51 -0.68
C MET A 52 -19.38 -23.08 -1.23
N GLN A 53 -18.24 -22.47 -1.56
CA GLN A 53 -18.11 -21.07 -1.99
C GLN A 53 -18.64 -20.03 -0.98
N TRP A 54 -18.65 -20.37 0.31
CA TRP A 54 -19.09 -19.47 1.38
C TRP A 54 -17.90 -18.97 2.21
N GLU A 55 -17.99 -17.74 2.69
CA GLU A 55 -16.97 -17.10 3.51
C GLU A 55 -17.63 -16.35 4.68
N VAL A 56 -17.30 -16.71 5.91
CA VAL A 56 -17.70 -15.94 7.08
C VAL A 56 -16.77 -14.75 7.24
N VAL A 57 -17.38 -13.56 7.26
CA VAL A 57 -16.68 -12.29 7.36
C VAL A 57 -17.17 -11.49 8.56
N ARG A 58 -16.28 -10.65 9.08
CA ARG A 58 -16.63 -9.58 10.00
C ARG A 58 -16.86 -8.31 9.21
N VAL A 59 -17.91 -7.56 9.57
CA VAL A 59 -18.10 -6.20 9.07
C VAL A 59 -17.06 -5.30 9.74
N GLU A 60 -16.21 -4.67 8.94
CA GLU A 60 -15.25 -3.68 9.43
C GLU A 60 -15.92 -2.30 9.56
N PRO A 61 -15.58 -1.52 10.59
CA PRO A 61 -16.02 -0.14 10.71
C PRO A 61 -15.47 0.70 9.57
N ASP A 62 -16.16 1.80 9.25
CA ASP A 62 -15.66 2.75 8.26
C ASP A 62 -14.34 3.36 8.74
N ARG A 63 -13.28 3.13 7.97
CA ARG A 63 -11.93 3.64 8.21
C ARG A 63 -11.52 4.71 7.20
N ALA A 64 -12.46 5.33 6.49
CA ALA A 64 -12.16 6.32 5.45
C ALA A 64 -11.25 7.47 5.93
N GLU A 65 -11.45 7.97 7.15
CA GLU A 65 -10.60 9.01 7.72
C GLU A 65 -9.19 8.49 7.98
N ALA A 66 -9.05 7.36 8.70
CA ALA A 66 -7.77 6.72 8.94
C ALA A 66 -7.04 6.39 7.64
N ARG A 67 -7.75 5.90 6.62
CA ARG A 67 -7.21 5.62 5.28
C ARG A 67 -6.75 6.89 4.56
N GLY A 68 -7.52 7.97 4.67
CA GLY A 68 -7.14 9.28 4.13
C GLY A 68 -5.84 9.80 4.72
N GLU A 69 -5.60 9.54 6.00
CA GLU A 69 -4.37 9.92 6.72
C GLU A 69 -3.26 8.86 6.66
N GLY A 70 -3.57 7.64 6.19
CA GLY A 70 -2.70 6.47 6.19
C GLY A 70 -2.31 6.02 7.61
N ARG A 71 -3.28 6.03 8.51
CA ARG A 71 -3.17 5.60 9.91
C ARG A 71 -3.70 4.18 10.14
N ASP A 72 -3.95 3.44 9.08
CA ASP A 72 -4.34 2.04 9.10
C ASP A 72 -3.45 1.18 8.19
N TRP A 73 -3.52 -0.14 8.37
CA TRP A 73 -2.89 -1.11 7.47
C TRP A 73 -3.97 -1.78 6.63
N PRO A 74 -4.11 -1.38 5.36
CA PRO A 74 -5.15 -1.89 4.47
C PRO A 74 -4.97 -3.39 4.23
N LEU A 75 -6.08 -4.13 4.17
CA LEU A 75 -6.02 -5.56 3.89
C LEU A 75 -5.57 -5.84 2.46
N GLU A 76 -6.11 -5.08 1.49
CA GLU A 76 -6.00 -5.36 0.06
C GLU A 76 -5.42 -4.20 -0.76
N ALA A 77 -5.23 -3.03 -0.15
CA ALA A 77 -4.65 -1.88 -0.84
C ALA A 77 -3.16 -2.06 -1.11
N GLU A 78 -2.67 -1.41 -2.16
CA GLU A 78 -1.28 -1.47 -2.63
C GLU A 78 -0.38 -0.44 -1.92
N THR A 79 -0.97 0.54 -1.21
CA THR A 79 -0.22 1.44 -0.32
C THR A 79 -0.95 1.73 0.99
N MET A 80 -0.18 1.90 2.07
CA MET A 80 -0.65 2.28 3.40
C MET A 80 -0.38 3.76 3.73
N VAL A 81 0.23 4.52 2.82
CA VAL A 81 0.59 5.93 3.09
C VAL A 81 -0.64 6.85 3.10
N GLY A 82 -1.77 6.41 2.55
CA GLY A 82 -3.01 7.17 2.53
C GLY A 82 -2.99 8.36 1.56
N LEU A 83 -4.18 8.94 1.34
CA LEU A 83 -4.40 9.93 0.28
C LEU A 83 -3.55 11.19 0.44
N LYS A 84 -3.44 11.75 1.66
CA LYS A 84 -2.69 13.00 1.90
C LYS A 84 -1.21 12.86 1.50
N ARG A 85 -0.58 11.71 1.78
CA ARG A 85 0.82 11.47 1.39
C ARG A 85 0.96 11.16 -0.10
N LEU A 86 -0.04 10.54 -0.73
CA LEU A 86 -0.07 10.40 -2.18
C LEU A 86 -0.25 11.74 -2.92
N ASP A 87 -1.05 12.67 -2.35
CA ASP A 87 -1.17 14.03 -2.88
C ASP A 87 0.15 14.78 -2.80
N ASN A 88 0.85 14.67 -1.66
CA ASN A 88 2.19 15.22 -1.51
C ASN A 88 3.17 14.62 -2.53
N LEU A 89 3.16 13.29 -2.70
CA LEU A 89 4.00 12.61 -3.68
C LEU A 89 3.74 13.08 -5.10
N GLN A 90 2.47 13.16 -5.53
CA GLN A 90 2.11 13.72 -6.83
C GLN A 90 2.61 15.16 -6.98
N HIS A 91 2.45 16.00 -5.95
CA HIS A 91 2.91 17.38 -5.98
C HIS A 91 4.43 17.49 -6.17
N CYS A 92 5.21 16.69 -5.45
CA CYS A 92 6.66 16.66 -5.59
C CYS A 92 7.08 16.20 -7.00
N VAL A 93 6.50 15.09 -7.49
CA VAL A 93 6.87 14.54 -8.81
C VAL A 93 6.46 15.48 -9.94
N THR A 94 5.26 16.05 -9.90
CA THR A 94 4.82 17.03 -10.92
C THR A 94 5.65 18.31 -10.89
N SER A 95 6.12 18.75 -9.71
CA SER A 95 7.02 19.92 -9.60
C SER A 95 8.37 19.66 -10.27
N VAL A 96 9.02 18.50 -10.03
CA VAL A 96 10.31 18.20 -10.68
C VAL A 96 10.19 18.03 -12.20
N ILE A 97 9.05 17.54 -12.70
CA ILE A 97 8.76 17.48 -14.14
C ILE A 97 8.62 18.90 -14.69
N ARG A 98 7.74 19.73 -14.08
CA ARG A 98 7.44 21.10 -14.53
C ARG A 98 8.67 21.99 -14.51
N ASP A 99 9.45 21.90 -13.44
CA ASP A 99 10.59 22.78 -13.19
C ASP A 99 11.88 22.26 -13.85
N GLY A 100 11.81 21.11 -14.53
CA GLY A 100 12.95 20.54 -15.27
C GLY A 100 14.10 20.06 -14.38
N VAL A 101 13.81 19.67 -13.12
CA VAL A 101 14.83 19.22 -12.18
C VAL A 101 15.34 17.83 -12.61
N PRO A 102 16.64 17.67 -12.95
CA PRO A 102 17.15 16.40 -13.45
C PRO A 102 17.20 15.34 -12.34
N GLY A 103 17.10 14.07 -12.73
CA GLY A 103 17.23 12.92 -11.84
C GLY A 103 16.04 11.97 -11.86
N ASP A 104 16.28 10.79 -11.28
CA ASP A 104 15.30 9.71 -11.13
C ASP A 104 14.46 9.86 -9.86
N LEU A 105 13.50 8.96 -9.68
CA LEU A 105 12.68 8.83 -8.47
C LEU A 105 13.06 7.55 -7.72
N ILE A 106 12.98 7.55 -6.38
CA ILE A 106 13.25 6.36 -5.57
C ILE A 106 12.30 6.27 -4.35
N GLU A 107 11.87 5.05 -4.02
CA GLU A 107 11.21 4.71 -2.75
C GLU A 107 12.07 3.64 -2.01
N THR A 108 12.39 3.89 -0.74
CA THR A 108 13.18 2.98 0.12
C THR A 108 12.30 2.42 1.24
N GLY A 109 11.79 1.20 1.04
CA GLY A 109 10.68 0.63 1.79
C GLY A 109 9.38 0.82 1.03
N VAL A 110 9.03 -0.15 0.18
CA VAL A 110 7.95 -0.03 -0.82
C VAL A 110 6.70 -0.82 -0.46
N TRP A 111 6.80 -1.80 0.44
CA TRP A 111 5.70 -2.70 0.78
C TRP A 111 5.10 -3.35 -0.49
N ARG A 112 3.81 -3.12 -0.78
CA ARG A 112 3.12 -3.61 -1.98
C ARG A 112 3.37 -2.76 -3.24
N GLY A 113 4.14 -1.68 -3.12
CA GLY A 113 4.62 -0.85 -4.23
C GLY A 113 3.70 0.30 -4.64
N GLY A 114 2.60 0.57 -3.94
CA GLY A 114 1.58 1.50 -4.42
C GLY A 114 2.05 2.96 -4.58
N SER A 115 2.95 3.46 -3.73
CA SER A 115 3.50 4.83 -3.91
C SER A 115 4.39 4.89 -5.16
N SER A 116 5.23 3.88 -5.37
CA SER A 116 6.03 3.75 -6.59
C SER A 116 5.20 3.56 -7.87
N ILE A 117 4.07 2.84 -7.80
CA ILE A 117 3.10 2.77 -8.92
C ILE A 117 2.57 4.17 -9.23
N LEU A 118 2.25 4.98 -8.21
CA LEU A 118 1.82 6.36 -8.42
C LEU A 118 2.93 7.20 -9.07
N MET A 119 4.18 7.11 -8.61
CA MET A 119 5.31 7.80 -9.26
C MET A 119 5.37 7.47 -10.76
N ARG A 120 5.28 6.16 -11.09
CA ARG A 120 5.30 5.70 -12.49
C ARG A 120 4.11 6.21 -13.30
N ALA A 121 2.92 6.27 -12.68
CA ALA A 121 1.70 6.79 -13.28
C ALA A 121 1.79 8.30 -13.56
N VAL A 122 2.40 9.09 -12.66
CA VAL A 122 2.64 10.53 -12.88
C VAL A 122 3.56 10.72 -14.08
N LEU A 123 4.70 10.04 -14.15
CA LEU A 123 5.60 10.11 -15.31
C LEU A 123 4.86 9.76 -16.60
N LYS A 124 4.04 8.71 -16.59
CA LYS A 124 3.24 8.29 -17.75
C LYS A 124 2.21 9.35 -18.17
N ALA A 125 1.51 9.95 -17.21
CA ALA A 125 0.48 10.95 -17.48
C ALA A 125 1.06 12.21 -18.12
N TYR A 126 2.25 12.63 -17.69
CA TYR A 126 2.95 13.81 -18.23
C TYR A 126 3.89 13.49 -19.41
N GLY A 127 3.90 12.24 -19.90
CA GLY A 127 4.70 11.84 -21.07
C GLY A 127 6.22 11.82 -20.83
N ASP A 128 6.65 11.76 -19.57
CA ASP A 128 8.07 11.69 -19.24
C ASP A 128 8.59 10.26 -19.36
N CYS A 129 9.47 10.06 -20.33
CA CYS A 129 10.15 8.80 -20.60
C CYS A 129 11.64 8.82 -20.22
N SER A 130 12.13 9.91 -19.63
CA SER A 130 13.55 10.10 -19.31
C SER A 130 13.93 9.59 -17.92
N ARG A 131 12.98 9.58 -16.98
CA ARG A 131 13.19 9.23 -15.57
C ARG A 131 12.87 7.76 -15.30
N THR A 132 13.68 7.15 -14.44
CA THR A 132 13.44 5.82 -13.88
C THR A 132 12.81 5.94 -12.49
N VAL A 133 11.95 4.99 -12.11
CA VAL A 133 11.46 4.84 -10.73
C VAL A 133 12.15 3.62 -10.12
N TRP A 134 12.98 3.87 -9.10
CA TRP A 134 13.71 2.84 -8.36
C TRP A 134 12.93 2.41 -7.13
N LEU A 135 12.80 1.09 -6.95
CA LEU A 135 12.16 0.49 -5.80
C LEU A 135 13.20 -0.28 -5.00
N ALA A 136 13.53 0.21 -3.80
CA ALA A 136 14.49 -0.43 -2.92
C ALA A 136 13.77 -0.98 -1.68
N ASP A 137 13.71 -2.30 -1.55
CA ASP A 137 13.12 -2.99 -0.41
C ASP A 137 13.88 -4.30 -0.14
N SER A 138 13.76 -4.82 1.07
CA SER A 138 14.28 -6.16 1.41
C SER A 138 13.44 -7.26 0.74
N PHE A 139 12.19 -6.94 0.39
CA PHE A 139 11.13 -7.84 -0.05
C PHE A 139 10.88 -9.00 0.94
N ARG A 140 11.24 -8.78 2.20
CA ARG A 140 11.24 -9.77 3.29
C ARG A 140 10.82 -9.16 4.64
N GLY A 141 10.31 -7.93 4.63
CA GLY A 141 9.91 -7.20 5.84
C GLY A 141 11.08 -6.50 6.53
N LEU A 142 10.83 -6.01 7.74
CA LEU A 142 11.82 -5.27 8.51
C LEU A 142 12.82 -6.22 9.20
N PRO A 143 14.10 -5.81 9.36
CA PRO A 143 15.03 -6.55 10.20
C PRO A 143 14.68 -6.41 11.69
N PRO A 144 15.08 -7.36 12.55
CA PRO A 144 15.08 -7.14 14.00
C PRO A 144 15.89 -5.89 14.37
N PRO A 145 15.51 -5.16 15.43
CA PRO A 145 16.26 -3.98 15.87
C PRO A 145 17.67 -4.37 16.32
N ASP A 146 18.60 -3.43 16.15
CA ASP A 146 19.98 -3.53 16.63
C ASP A 146 20.26 -2.41 17.64
N PRO A 147 19.88 -2.58 18.92
CA PRO A 147 20.01 -1.51 19.93
C PRO A 147 21.46 -1.10 20.20
N ALA A 148 22.44 -1.92 19.83
CA ALA A 148 23.85 -1.59 20.02
C ALA A 148 24.29 -0.46 19.09
N HIS A 149 23.77 -0.43 17.86
CA HIS A 149 24.08 0.61 16.87
C HIS A 149 22.96 1.66 16.75
N TYR A 150 21.70 1.26 16.99
CA TYR A 150 20.50 2.09 16.81
C TYR A 150 19.58 1.99 18.04
N PRO A 151 19.96 2.59 19.17
CA PRO A 151 19.20 2.48 20.43
C PRO A 151 17.79 3.10 20.38
N VAL A 152 17.52 3.99 19.41
CA VAL A 152 16.18 4.60 19.23
C VAL A 152 15.15 3.60 18.70
N ASP A 153 15.58 2.54 18.04
CA ASP A 153 14.72 1.48 17.49
C ASP A 153 14.51 0.33 18.50
N ASP A 154 15.06 0.46 19.72
CA ASP A 154 14.89 -0.56 20.74
C ASP A 154 13.41 -0.76 21.11
N GLY A 155 13.02 -2.02 21.25
CA GLY A 155 11.63 -2.40 21.48
C GLY A 155 10.71 -2.36 20.24
N ASP A 156 11.21 -1.98 19.05
CA ASP A 156 10.41 -2.07 17.82
C ASP A 156 9.97 -3.53 17.56
N THR A 157 8.69 -3.70 17.20
CA THR A 157 8.05 -5.01 16.96
C THR A 157 7.57 -5.19 15.52
N LEU A 158 7.73 -4.19 14.66
CA LEU A 158 7.26 -4.18 13.26
C LEU A 158 7.84 -5.34 12.44
N TRP A 159 9.07 -5.76 12.72
CA TRP A 159 9.71 -6.93 12.10
C TRP A 159 8.98 -8.27 12.33
N ARG A 160 8.07 -8.34 13.30
CA ARG A 160 7.27 -9.55 13.60
C ARG A 160 6.02 -9.68 12.72
N TYR A 161 5.60 -8.60 12.05
CA TYR A 161 4.39 -8.58 11.24
C TYR A 161 4.67 -9.07 9.83
N LYS A 162 4.09 -10.23 9.48
CA LYS A 162 4.27 -10.85 8.16
C LYS A 162 3.65 -10.02 7.04
N GLU A 163 2.68 -9.18 7.37
CA GLU A 163 2.00 -8.25 6.47
C GLU A 163 2.94 -7.21 5.86
N LEU A 164 4.06 -6.92 6.52
CA LEU A 164 5.10 -6.01 6.03
C LEU A 164 6.14 -6.73 5.14
N ALA A 165 6.12 -8.06 5.10
CA ALA A 165 7.02 -8.88 4.29
C ALA A 165 6.37 -9.26 2.95
N VAL A 166 6.48 -8.37 1.96
CA VAL A 166 5.91 -8.56 0.62
C VAL A 166 7.01 -8.99 -0.36
N PRO A 167 6.88 -10.17 -1.01
CA PRO A 167 7.88 -10.64 -1.97
C PRO A 167 7.86 -9.81 -3.27
N ILE A 168 9.01 -9.74 -3.95
CA ILE A 168 9.17 -8.92 -5.17
C ILE A 168 8.22 -9.34 -6.30
N GLU A 169 7.83 -10.61 -6.34
CA GLU A 169 6.89 -11.19 -7.29
C GLU A 169 5.49 -10.58 -7.13
N GLU A 170 5.05 -10.35 -5.89
CA GLU A 170 3.78 -9.70 -5.61
C GLU A 170 3.84 -8.22 -6.03
N VAL A 171 4.95 -7.53 -5.74
CA VAL A 171 5.15 -6.14 -6.16
C VAL A 171 5.11 -6.05 -7.69
N LYS A 172 5.83 -6.91 -8.42
CA LYS A 172 5.80 -6.98 -9.89
C LYS A 172 4.40 -7.27 -10.44
N ALA A 173 3.66 -8.15 -9.79
CA ALA A 173 2.28 -8.44 -10.16
C ALA A 173 1.39 -7.21 -10.01
N ASN A 174 1.54 -6.43 -8.93
CA ASN A 174 0.80 -5.19 -8.71
C ASN A 174 1.07 -4.14 -9.80
N PHE A 175 2.30 -4.04 -10.30
CA PHE A 175 2.64 -3.16 -11.43
C PHE A 175 2.05 -3.60 -12.77
N SER A 176 1.68 -4.87 -12.92
CA SER A 176 1.20 -5.45 -14.18
C SER A 176 -0.33 -5.43 -14.33
N ARG A 177 -1.05 -5.02 -13.29
CA ARG A 177 -2.52 -4.91 -13.28
C ARG A 177 -2.99 -3.61 -13.90
#